data_AF-A0ABC9WU62-F1
#
_entry.id   AF-A0ABC9WU62-F1
#
_cell.length_a   1.000
_cell.length_b   1.000
_cell.length_c   1.000
_cell.angle_alpha   90.00
_cell.angle_beta   90.00
_cell.angle_gamma   90.00
#
_symmetry.space_group_name_H-M   'P 1'
#
loop_
_entity.id
_entity.type
_entity.pdbx_description
1 polymer ?
#
loop_
_entity_poly.entity_id
_entity_poly.type
_entity_poly.pdbx_seq_one_letter_code
_entity_poly.pdbx_strand_id
1 'polypeptide(L)'
;MDGKNAPENSGKISNLYIYDTVLLLANAFHKKLEDRKWHSMASLTCIRKNSKPWQGGRSMLETIKKGGVNGLTGELEFAENGGNPNVHFEILGTNYGEDLGRGIRKLPDTVQIEEMAYISSKNYFFLVFQFC
;
A
#
# COMPACT_ATOMS: atom_id res chain seq x y z
N MET A 1 -4.50 21.40 -20.51
CA MET A 1 -4.22 20.07 -19.92
C MET A 1 -3.18 20.33 -18.85
N ASP A 2 -3.63 20.74 -17.67
CA ASP A 2 -2.72 21.17 -16.60
C ASP A 2 -2.31 19.95 -15.79
N GLY A 3 -1.01 19.66 -15.85
CA GLY A 3 -0.35 18.66 -15.03
C GLY A 3 -0.55 18.99 -13.57
N LYS A 4 -1.47 18.28 -12.91
CA LYS A 4 -1.58 18.30 -11.46
C LYS A 4 -0.33 17.63 -10.90
N ASN A 5 0.50 18.44 -10.25
CA ASN A 5 1.58 18.00 -9.38
C ASN A 5 1.05 16.92 -8.43
N ALA A 6 1.49 15.67 -8.61
CA ALA A 6 1.31 14.65 -7.60
C ALA A 6 1.97 15.16 -6.30
N PRO A 7 1.36 14.97 -5.12
CA PRO A 7 1.95 15.43 -3.87
C PRO A 7 3.36 14.83 -3.74
N GLU A 8 4.37 15.63 -3.37
CA GLU A 8 5.79 15.24 -3.24
C GLU A 8 6.02 13.95 -2.41
N ASN A 9 5.07 13.60 -1.55
CA ASN A 9 5.13 12.41 -0.70
C ASN A 9 4.67 11.12 -1.40
N SER A 10 4.02 11.20 -2.56
CA SER A 10 3.61 10.02 -3.34
C SER A 10 4.82 9.18 -3.77
N GLY A 11 5.89 9.83 -4.21
CA GLY A 11 7.16 9.16 -4.54
C GLY A 11 7.87 8.55 -3.32
N LYS A 12 7.71 9.15 -2.13
CA LYS A 12 8.34 8.65 -0.90
C LYS A 12 7.67 7.38 -0.39
N ILE A 13 6.34 7.34 -0.39
CA ILE A 13 5.58 6.15 0.04
C ILE A 13 5.78 5.00 -0.95
N SER A 14 5.77 5.26 -2.26
CA SER A 14 6.05 4.21 -3.25
C SER A 14 7.43 3.58 -3.07
N ASN A 15 8.43 4.36 -2.64
CA ASN A 15 9.77 3.83 -2.39
C ASN A 15 9.82 2.84 -1.23
N LEU A 16 9.01 3.06 -0.17
CA LEU A 16 8.89 2.10 0.93
C LEU A 16 8.28 0.79 0.43
N TYR A 17 7.21 0.87 -0.36
CA TYR A 17 6.61 -0.32 -0.99
C TYR A 17 7.55 -1.04 -1.96
N ILE A 18 8.43 -0.32 -2.68
CA ILE A 18 9.45 -0.94 -3.53
C ILE A 18 10.41 -1.79 -2.70
N TYR A 19 10.88 -1.27 -1.57
CA TYR A 19 11.77 -2.01 -0.66
C TYR A 19 11.10 -3.30 -0.18
N ASP A 20 9.87 -3.18 0.34
CA ASP A 20 9.12 -4.32 0.87
C ASP A 20 8.78 -5.35 -0.22
N THR A 21 8.48 -4.89 -1.45
CA THR A 21 8.24 -5.76 -2.59
C THR A 21 9.48 -6.59 -2.94
N VAL A 22 10.67 -5.98 -2.94
CA VAL A 22 11.92 -6.71 -3.19
C VAL A 22 12.18 -7.74 -2.09
N LEU A 23 11.94 -7.38 -0.83
CA LEU A 23 12.06 -8.30 0.31
C LEU A 23 11.10 -9.50 0.18
N LEU A 24 9.85 -9.26 -0.20
CA LEU A 24 8.86 -10.30 -0.44
C LEU A 24 9.28 -11.24 -1.58
N LEU A 25 9.76 -10.69 -2.69
CA LEU A 25 10.26 -11.48 -3.82
C LEU A 25 11.49 -12.33 -3.44
N ALA A 26 12.41 -11.77 -2.66
CA ALA A 26 13.58 -12.50 -2.15
C ALA A 26 13.16 -13.70 -1.31
N ASN A 27 12.18 -13.52 -0.40
CA ASN A 27 11.64 -14.60 0.41
C ASN A 27 10.93 -15.67 -0.43
N ALA A 28 10.18 -15.27 -1.47
CA ALA A 28 9.54 -16.19 -2.39
C ALA A 28 10.56 -17.03 -3.17
N PHE A 29 11.65 -16.41 -3.65
CA PHE A 29 12.74 -17.12 -4.32
C PHE A 29 13.47 -18.08 -3.38
N HIS A 30 13.79 -17.64 -2.17
CA HIS A 30 14.40 -18.48 -1.15
C HIS A 30 13.55 -19.73 -0.89
N LYS A 31 12.26 -19.55 -0.60
CA LYS A 31 11.31 -20.66 -0.39
C LYS A 31 11.23 -21.60 -1.60
N LYS A 32 11.18 -21.08 -2.83
CA LYS A 32 11.14 -21.91 -4.05
C LYS A 32 12.39 -22.77 -4.23
N LEU A 33 13.56 -22.21 -3.90
CA LEU A 33 14.84 -22.91 -4.01
C LEU A 33 14.96 -23.98 -2.91
N GLU A 34 14.58 -23.68 -1.68
CA GLU A 34 14.56 -24.63 -0.56
C GLU A 34 13.63 -25.81 -0.83
N ASP A 35 12.42 -25.55 -1.34
CA ASP A 35 11.44 -26.56 -1.71
C ASP A 35 11.89 -27.43 -2.90
N ARG A 36 12.98 -27.09 -3.59
CA ARG A 36 13.44 -27.70 -4.85
C ARG A 36 12.35 -27.67 -5.95
N LYS A 37 11.47 -26.67 -5.93
CA LYS A 37 10.36 -26.48 -6.89
C LYS A 37 10.64 -25.33 -7.88
N TRP A 38 11.91 -25.04 -8.11
CA TRP A 38 12.34 -23.98 -9.00
C TRP A 38 12.00 -24.31 -10.46
N HIS A 39 11.41 -23.35 -11.16
CA HIS A 39 11.23 -23.39 -12.60
C HIS A 39 11.91 -22.16 -13.20
N SER A 40 12.94 -22.38 -14.02
CA SER A 40 13.66 -21.28 -14.67
C SER A 40 12.76 -20.48 -15.61
N MET A 41 13.06 -19.19 -15.73
CA MET A 41 12.42 -18.31 -16.71
C MET A 41 12.92 -18.68 -18.11
N ALA A 42 11.99 -18.90 -19.05
CA ALA A 42 12.32 -19.03 -20.46
C ALA A 42 12.41 -17.64 -21.11
N SER A 43 13.15 -17.51 -22.20
CA SER A 43 13.06 -16.31 -23.04
C SER A 43 11.72 -16.29 -23.76
N LEU A 44 10.93 -15.23 -23.56
CA LEU A 44 9.57 -15.10 -24.07
C LEU A 44 9.41 -13.75 -24.81
N THR A 45 8.42 -13.69 -25.70
CA THR A 45 8.00 -12.44 -26.36
C THR A 45 6.51 -12.22 -26.14
N CYS A 46 6.11 -11.00 -25.79
CA CYS A 46 4.70 -10.65 -25.58
C CYS A 46 4.02 -10.07 -26.83
N ILE A 47 4.78 -9.70 -27.87
CA ILE A 47 4.26 -9.03 -29.07
C ILE A 47 3.57 -10.03 -30.02
N ARG A 48 4.06 -11.27 -30.05
CA ARG A 48 3.50 -12.32 -30.92
C ARG A 48 2.31 -12.99 -30.24
N LYS A 49 1.16 -13.06 -30.93
CA LYS A 49 -0.07 -13.70 -30.41
C LYS A 49 0.09 -15.18 -30.04
N ASN A 50 1.03 -15.89 -30.65
CA ASN A 50 1.24 -17.33 -30.46
C ASN A 50 2.35 -17.65 -29.46
N SER A 51 2.83 -16.66 -28.70
CA SER A 51 3.86 -16.91 -27.70
C SER A 51 3.31 -17.74 -26.54
N LYS A 52 4.11 -18.70 -26.08
CA LYS A 52 3.74 -19.51 -24.91
C LYS A 52 4.00 -18.70 -23.64
N PRO A 53 3.12 -18.74 -22.63
CA PRO A 53 3.37 -18.10 -21.35
C PRO A 53 4.50 -18.82 -20.59
N TRP A 54 5.04 -18.16 -19.57
CA TRP A 54 5.99 -18.79 -18.66
C TRP A 54 5.33 -19.92 -17.89
N GLN A 55 5.80 -21.14 -18.10
CA GLN A 55 5.22 -22.34 -17.49
C GLN A 55 5.33 -22.33 -15.95
N GLY A 56 6.41 -21.76 -15.41
CA GLY A 56 6.59 -21.59 -13.96
C GLY A 56 5.79 -20.44 -13.35
N GLY A 57 5.17 -19.58 -14.17
CA GLY A 57 4.59 -18.31 -13.71
C GLY A 57 3.47 -18.49 -12.69
N ARG A 58 2.57 -19.45 -12.91
CA ARG A 58 1.48 -19.73 -11.96
C ARG A 58 2.02 -20.21 -10.61
N SER A 59 2.97 -21.14 -10.62
CA SER A 59 3.57 -21.69 -9.40
C SER A 59 4.36 -20.63 -8.61
N MET A 60 5.04 -19.72 -9.31
CA MET A 60 5.72 -18.58 -8.69
C MET A 60 4.72 -17.59 -8.09
N LEU A 61 3.69 -17.19 -8.84
CA LEU A 61 2.65 -16.27 -8.39
C LEU A 61 1.97 -16.78 -7.10
N GLU A 62 1.61 -18.05 -7.06
CA GLU A 62 1.03 -18.67 -5.85
C GLU A 62 1.98 -18.65 -4.65
N THR A 63 3.29 -18.70 -4.89
CA THR A 63 4.27 -18.65 -3.79
C THR A 63 4.44 -17.23 -3.26
N ILE A 64 4.47 -16.24 -4.16
CA ILE A 64 4.50 -14.82 -3.79
C ILE A 64 3.22 -14.44 -3.04
N LYS A 65 2.05 -14.85 -3.54
CA LYS A 65 0.75 -14.53 -2.96
C LYS A 65 0.56 -15.11 -1.55
N LYS A 66 1.12 -16.29 -1.28
CA LYS A 66 1.11 -16.93 0.05
C LYS A 66 2.24 -16.45 0.96
N GLY A 67 3.16 -15.65 0.43
CA GLY A 67 4.22 -15.04 1.23
C GLY A 67 3.71 -13.80 1.95
N GLY A 68 4.44 -13.39 2.97
CA GLY A 68 4.25 -12.14 3.69
C GLY A 68 5.58 -11.67 4.26
N VAL A 69 5.74 -10.36 4.40
CA VAL A 69 6.93 -9.74 5.01
C VAL A 69 6.53 -8.60 5.93
N ASN A 70 7.32 -8.40 6.98
CA ASN A 70 7.21 -7.21 7.82
C ASN A 70 8.36 -6.27 7.46
N GLY A 71 8.03 -5.18 6.78
CA GLY A 71 8.98 -4.24 6.17
C GLY A 71 8.78 -2.80 6.65
N LEU A 72 9.13 -1.84 5.80
CA LEU A 72 9.06 -0.40 6.10
C LEU A 72 7.63 0.14 6.11
N THR A 73 6.70 -0.53 5.42
CA THR A 73 5.27 -0.20 5.39
C THR A 73 4.45 -0.98 6.43
N GLY A 74 5.11 -1.78 7.26
CA GLY A 74 4.46 -2.76 8.15
C GLY A 74 4.32 -4.11 7.46
N GLU A 75 3.17 -4.77 7.63
CA GLU A 75 2.91 -6.07 7.03
C GLU A 75 2.48 -5.95 5.56
N LEU A 76 3.30 -6.50 4.67
CA LEU A 76 2.98 -6.64 3.25
C LEU A 76 2.66 -8.11 2.96
N GLU A 77 1.39 -8.37 2.66
CA GLU A 77 0.87 -9.66 2.23
C GLU A 77 -0.19 -9.48 1.13
N PHE A 78 -0.67 -10.58 0.56
CA PHE A 78 -1.69 -10.56 -0.48
C PHE A 78 -2.92 -11.37 -0.07
N ALA A 79 -4.08 -10.70 -0.04
CA ALA A 79 -5.37 -11.36 0.14
C ALA A 79 -5.76 -12.21 -1.08
N GLU A 80 -6.90 -12.92 -1.00
CA GLU A 80 -7.37 -13.79 -2.08
C GLU A 80 -7.60 -13.04 -3.41
N ASN A 81 -7.94 -11.76 -3.37
CA ASN A 81 -8.07 -10.90 -4.55
C ASN A 81 -6.73 -10.41 -5.13
N GLY A 82 -5.61 -10.68 -4.46
CA GLY A 82 -4.28 -10.24 -4.86
C GLY A 82 -3.92 -8.81 -4.44
N GLY A 83 -4.74 -8.15 -3.61
CA GLY A 83 -4.43 -6.84 -3.02
C GLY A 83 -3.81 -6.97 -1.63
N ASN A 84 -3.05 -5.95 -1.23
CA ASN A 84 -2.60 -5.81 0.16
C ASN A 84 -3.74 -5.23 1.02
N PRO A 85 -4.26 -5.95 2.02
CA PRO A 85 -5.34 -5.45 2.88
C PRO A 85 -4.86 -4.43 3.91
N ASN A 86 -3.56 -4.33 4.16
CA ASN A 86 -3.01 -3.58 5.28
C ASN A 86 -2.83 -2.10 4.93
N VAL A 87 -3.62 -1.26 5.58
CA VAL A 87 -3.49 0.20 5.52
C VAL A 87 -3.86 0.80 6.88
N HIS A 88 -3.01 1.70 7.37
CA HIS A 88 -3.24 2.43 8.60
C HIS A 88 -3.25 3.93 8.33
N PHE A 89 -4.21 4.61 8.94
CA PHE A 89 -4.31 6.07 8.90
C PHE A 89 -4.19 6.61 10.32
N GLU A 90 -3.58 7.78 10.45
CA GLU A 90 -3.61 8.56 11.68
C GLU A 90 -4.55 9.76 11.52
N ILE A 91 -5.36 10.03 12.54
CA ILE A 91 -6.24 11.20 12.57
C ILE A 91 -5.61 12.23 13.50
N LEU A 92 -5.34 13.41 12.94
CA LEU A 92 -4.74 14.52 13.66
C LEU A 92 -5.77 15.65 13.83
N GLY A 93 -5.98 16.06 15.08
CA GLY A 93 -6.84 17.18 15.44
C GLY A 93 -6.01 18.46 15.62
N THR A 94 -6.59 19.59 15.23
CA THR A 94 -6.03 20.91 15.52
C THR A 94 -6.89 21.62 16.55
N ASN A 95 -6.24 22.40 17.41
CA ASN A 95 -6.94 23.23 18.39
C ASN A 95 -6.79 24.69 17.98
N TYR A 96 -7.90 25.41 17.98
CA TYR A 96 -7.94 26.86 17.84
C TYR A 96 -8.54 27.43 19.13
N GLY A 97 -7.69 27.85 20.06
CA GLY A 97 -8.09 28.54 21.28
C GLY A 97 -7.20 29.75 21.49
N GLU A 98 -7.77 30.86 21.96
CA GLU A 98 -7.09 32.16 22.09
C GLU A 98 -5.87 32.10 23.03
N ASP A 99 -5.85 31.18 24.00
CA ASP A 99 -4.79 31.07 25.01
C ASP A 99 -3.81 29.89 24.82
N LEU A 100 -4.13 28.89 24.00
CA LEU A 100 -3.39 27.61 23.94
C LEU A 100 -2.42 27.49 22.77
N GLY A 101 -2.37 28.48 21.88
CA GLY A 101 -1.56 28.42 20.67
C GLY A 101 -2.04 27.35 19.69
N ARG A 102 -1.58 27.45 18.43
CA ARG A 102 -1.94 26.48 17.38
C ARG A 102 -1.15 25.19 17.57
N GLY A 103 -1.81 24.12 18.00
CA GLY A 103 -1.23 22.79 18.18
C GLY A 103 -1.89 21.72 17.32
N ILE A 104 -1.10 20.75 16.86
CA ILE A 104 -1.56 19.51 16.20
C ILE A 104 -1.38 18.37 17.20
N ARG A 105 -2.42 17.57 17.43
CA ARG A 105 -2.36 16.39 18.31
C ARG A 105 -3.02 15.18 17.66
N LYS A 106 -2.50 13.98 17.93
CA LYS A 106 -3.15 12.74 17.52
C LYS A 106 -4.45 12.57 18.29
N LEU A 107 -5.55 12.33 17.58
CA LEU A 107 -6.82 11.96 18.20
C LEU A 107 -6.84 10.44 18.44
N PRO A 108 -7.48 9.97 19.53
CA PRO A 108 -7.60 8.54 19.80
C PRO A 108 -8.47 7.84 18.75
N ASP A 109 -8.22 6.55 18.54
CA ASP A 109 -8.91 5.72 17.53
C ASP A 109 -10.40 5.47 17.86
N THR A 110 -10.87 5.89 19.04
CA THR A 110 -12.26 5.77 19.51
C THR A 110 -13.17 6.91 19.05
N VAL A 111 -12.68 7.84 18.23
CA VAL A 111 -13.56 8.85 17.61
C VAL A 111 -14.46 8.12 16.60
N GLN A 112 -15.73 7.94 16.96
CA GLN A 112 -16.73 7.41 16.04
C GLN A 112 -17.01 8.45 14.96
N ILE A 113 -16.65 8.14 13.72
CA ILE A 113 -16.99 8.96 12.56
C ILE A 113 -18.43 8.61 12.18
N GLU A 114 -19.40 9.31 12.77
CA GLU A 114 -20.83 9.05 12.48
C GLU A 114 -21.28 9.65 11.13
N GLU A 115 -20.68 10.76 10.69
CA GLU A 115 -20.90 11.34 9.36
C GLU A 115 -19.59 11.82 8.74
N MET A 116 -19.25 11.30 7.56
CA MET A 116 -18.27 11.94 6.68
C MET A 116 -18.98 12.98 5.81
N ALA A 117 -19.15 14.20 6.34
CA ALA A 117 -19.59 15.32 5.51
C ALA A 117 -18.42 15.81 4.63
N TYR A 118 -18.47 15.53 3.33
CA TYR A 118 -17.52 16.07 2.36
C TYR A 118 -17.86 17.53 2.05
N ILE A 119 -17.15 18.48 2.66
CA ILE A 119 -17.25 19.90 2.30
C ILE A 119 -15.99 20.30 1.54
N SER A 120 -16.06 20.27 0.21
CA SER A 120 -15.01 20.78 -0.68
C SER A 120 -15.11 22.29 -0.81
N SER A 121 -14.36 23.01 0.02
CA SER A 121 -13.95 24.39 -0.29
C SER A 121 -12.66 24.32 -1.11
N LYS A 122 -12.46 25.24 -2.07
CA LYS A 122 -11.48 25.17 -3.17
C LYS A 122 -10.02 24.79 -2.82
N ASN A 123 -9.63 24.71 -1.54
CA ASN A 123 -8.32 24.25 -1.11
C ASN A 123 -8.31 23.46 0.22
N TYR A 124 -9.47 23.10 0.79
CA TYR A 124 -9.54 22.47 2.11
C TYR A 124 -10.58 21.35 2.17
N PHE A 125 -10.16 20.21 2.72
CA PHE A 125 -11.04 19.11 3.12
C PHE A 125 -11.39 19.32 4.59
N PHE A 126 -12.68 19.53 4.87
CA PHE A 126 -13.19 19.52 6.24
C PHE A 126 -13.89 18.19 6.47
N LEU A 127 -13.35 17.37 7.38
CA LEU A 127 -14.08 16.26 7.98
C LEU A 127 -14.69 16.80 9.27
N VAL A 128 -16.02 16.91 9.31
CA VAL A 128 -16.74 17.29 10.52
C VAL A 128 -16.90 16.03 11.36
N PHE A 129 -16.28 16.00 12.55
CA PHE A 129 -16.45 14.92 13.51
C PHE A 129 -17.46 15.36 14.56
N GLN A 130 -18.55 14.59 14.72
CA GLN A 130 -19.43 14.74 15.87
C GLN A 130 -18.80 13.97 17.04
N PHE A 131 -18.41 14.70 18.08
CA PHE A 131 -17.96 14.08 19.33
C PHE A 131 -19.20 13.71 20.15
N CYS A 132 -19.26 12.47 20.65
CA CYS A 132 -20.29 12.03 21.61
C CYS A 132 -20.07 12.70 22.97
#